data_AF-A0A954VCG5-F1
#
_entry.id   AF-A0A954VCG5-F1
#
_cell.length_a   1.000
_cell.length_b   1.000
_cell.length_c   1.000
_cell.angle_alpha   90.00
_cell.angle_beta   90.00
_cell.angle_gamma   90.00
#
_symmetry.space_group_name_H-M   'P 1'
#
loop_
_entity.id
_entity.type
_entity.pdbx_description
1 polymer ?
#
loop_
_entity_poly.entity_id
_entity_poly.type
_entity_poly.pdbx_seq_one_letter_code
_entity_poly.pdbx_strand_id
1 'polypeptide(L)'
;MATLALTCFITATSGCGKSTPSDPARTHLGALASIYSQFRSQNRGQLPRNEADLRTFAEANGGPTMEQFGISDVDSLFVSERDNQPYTILFGRDAARYSGNSGSVIGYEKQGLDGQRVVGFSSGMAELVSEDDFLKMVPKP
;
A
#
# COMPACT_ATOMS: atom_id res chain seq x y z
N MET A 1 -33.19 -37.86 -41.58
CA MET A 1 -31.82 -37.69 -41.03
C MET A 1 -31.72 -36.27 -40.52
N ALA A 2 -31.57 -36.11 -39.20
CA ALA A 2 -31.55 -34.82 -38.53
C ALA A 2 -30.11 -34.30 -38.47
N THR A 3 -29.85 -33.12 -39.01
CA THR A 3 -28.52 -32.51 -39.00
C THR A 3 -28.50 -31.35 -38.01
N LEU A 4 -27.63 -31.48 -37.01
CA LEU A 4 -27.43 -30.62 -35.84
C LEU A 4 -27.25 -29.13 -36.21
N ALA A 5 -28.01 -28.27 -35.52
CA ALA A 5 -27.71 -26.86 -35.38
C ALA A 5 -26.59 -26.69 -34.34
N LEU A 6 -25.41 -26.20 -34.76
CA LEU A 6 -24.30 -25.85 -33.86
C LEU A 6 -24.18 -24.33 -33.79
N THR A 7 -24.93 -23.75 -32.84
CA THR A 7 -24.76 -22.37 -32.39
C THR A 7 -23.48 -22.30 -31.55
N CYS A 8 -22.43 -21.66 -32.05
CA CYS A 8 -21.24 -21.36 -31.24
C CYS A 8 -21.19 -19.85 -30.97
N PHE A 9 -21.83 -19.49 -29.86
CA PHE A 9 -21.78 -18.16 -29.25
C PHE A 9 -20.53 -18.14 -28.37
N ILE A 10 -19.45 -17.48 -28.81
CA ILE A 10 -18.30 -17.18 -27.94
C ILE A 10 -18.03 -15.68 -28.07
N THR A 11 -18.82 -14.90 -27.34
CA THR A 11 -18.47 -13.53 -26.97
C THR A 11 -17.32 -13.60 -25.97
N ALA A 12 -16.09 -13.47 -26.48
CA ALA A 12 -14.95 -13.18 -25.64
C ALA A 12 -15.08 -11.73 -25.14
N THR A 13 -15.72 -11.55 -23.99
CA THR A 13 -15.57 -10.31 -23.22
C THR A 13 -14.14 -10.30 -22.70
N SER A 14 -13.23 -9.69 -23.47
CA SER A 14 -11.95 -9.23 -22.95
C SER A 14 -12.25 -8.27 -21.81
N GLY A 15 -12.29 -8.80 -20.59
CA GLY A 15 -12.22 -8.02 -19.38
C GLY A 15 -10.86 -7.34 -19.35
N CYS A 16 -10.75 -6.20 -20.04
CA CYS A 16 -9.74 -5.21 -19.71
C CYS A 16 -10.04 -4.79 -18.27
N GLY A 17 -9.36 -5.44 -17.32
CA GLY A 17 -9.20 -4.91 -15.99
C GLY A 17 -8.69 -3.49 -16.16
N LYS A 18 -9.55 -2.51 -15.83
CA LYS A 18 -9.13 -1.12 -15.76
C LYS A 18 -7.98 -1.10 -14.77
N SER A 19 -6.77 -0.94 -15.26
CA SER A 19 -5.66 -0.42 -14.47
C SER A 19 -6.12 0.95 -14.02
N THR A 20 -6.70 1.02 -12.81
CA THR A 20 -6.98 2.28 -12.15
C THR A 20 -5.68 3.08 -12.22
N PRO A 21 -5.70 4.33 -12.74
CA PRO A 21 -4.52 5.18 -12.75
C PRO A 21 -3.83 5.06 -11.38
N SER A 22 -2.52 4.82 -11.39
CA SER A 22 -1.78 4.66 -10.14
C SER A 22 -1.86 5.97 -9.38
N ASP A 23 -2.65 5.98 -8.32
CA ASP A 23 -2.66 7.06 -7.34
C ASP A 23 -1.24 7.20 -6.76
N PRO A 24 -0.55 8.33 -6.94
CA PRO A 24 0.82 8.48 -6.47
C PRO A 24 1.00 8.26 -4.98
N ALA A 25 0.02 8.65 -4.15
CA ALA A 25 0.08 8.36 -2.71
C ALA A 25 0.00 6.85 -2.43
N ARG A 26 -0.82 6.12 -3.20
CA ARG A 26 -0.86 4.65 -3.13
C ARG A 26 0.45 4.02 -3.62
N THR A 27 1.08 4.60 -4.64
CA THR A 27 2.40 4.18 -5.12
C THR A 27 3.47 4.40 -4.03
N HIS A 28 3.55 5.59 -3.45
CA HIS A 28 4.56 5.93 -2.43
C HIS A 28 4.37 5.12 -1.15
N LEU A 29 3.14 5.06 -0.63
CA LEU A 29 2.87 4.29 0.58
C LEU A 29 3.02 2.78 0.34
N GLY A 30 2.76 2.30 -0.88
CA GLY A 30 3.02 0.91 -1.29
C GLY A 30 4.52 0.58 -1.34
N ALA A 31 5.34 1.51 -1.87
CA ALA A 31 6.79 1.38 -1.85
C ALA A 31 7.33 1.36 -0.41
N LEU A 32 6.87 2.29 0.44
CA LEU A 32 7.22 2.34 1.86
C LEU A 32 6.81 1.04 2.59
N ALA A 33 5.60 0.54 2.34
CA ALA A 33 5.13 -0.72 2.90
C ALA A 33 5.97 -1.91 2.44
N SER A 34 6.40 -1.91 1.18
CA SER A 34 7.29 -2.95 0.62
C SER A 34 8.66 -2.93 1.27
N ILE A 35 9.25 -1.73 1.45
CA ILE A 35 10.51 -1.54 2.18
C ILE A 35 10.38 -1.98 3.65
N TYR A 36 9.26 -1.66 4.30
CA TYR A 36 8.96 -2.10 5.67
C TYR A 36 8.92 -3.64 5.77
N SER A 37 8.25 -4.30 4.82
CA SER A 37 8.19 -5.77 4.75
C SER A 37 9.58 -6.39 4.55
N GLN A 38 10.41 -5.77 3.71
CA GLN A 38 11.81 -6.18 3.51
C GLN A 38 12.64 -6.01 4.77
N PHE A 39 12.50 -4.89 5.48
CA PHE A 39 13.14 -4.68 6.78
C PHE A 39 12.83 -5.85 7.71
N ARG A 40 11.54 -6.18 7.86
CA ARG A 40 11.09 -7.28 8.71
C ARG A 40 11.71 -8.61 8.28
N SER A 41 11.72 -8.90 6.99
CA SER A 41 12.30 -10.14 6.44
C SER A 41 13.81 -10.23 6.72
N GLN A 42 14.54 -9.15 6.55
CA GLN A 42 16.01 -9.12 6.72
C GLN A 42 16.44 -9.04 8.19
N ASN A 43 15.57 -8.54 9.07
CA ASN A 43 15.82 -8.39 10.51
C ASN A 43 15.14 -9.47 11.35
N ARG A 44 14.95 -10.68 10.80
CA ARG A 44 14.42 -11.86 11.53
C ARG A 44 13.06 -11.60 12.20
N GLY A 45 12.17 -10.88 11.51
CA GLY A 45 10.84 -10.54 12.03
C GLY A 45 10.80 -9.29 12.91
N GLN A 46 11.93 -8.65 13.21
CA GLN A 46 11.93 -7.39 13.96
C GLN A 46 11.35 -6.26 13.12
N LEU A 47 10.56 -5.40 13.77
CA LEU A 47 9.96 -4.22 13.16
C LEU A 47 10.89 -3.02 13.35
N PRO A 48 10.88 -2.04 12.43
CA PRO A 48 11.58 -0.78 12.64
C PRO A 48 11.14 -0.13 13.94
N ARG A 49 12.10 0.44 14.67
CA ARG A 49 11.83 1.04 15.99
C ARG A 49 11.14 2.40 15.89
N ASN A 50 11.44 3.14 14.83
CA ASN A 50 10.97 4.48 14.54
C ASN A 50 11.23 4.81 13.07
N GLU A 51 10.85 6.02 12.65
CA GLU A 51 11.02 6.48 11.28
C GLU A 51 12.49 6.54 10.86
N ALA A 52 13.39 6.96 11.75
CA ALA A 52 14.82 7.06 11.44
C ALA A 52 15.42 5.70 11.06
N ASP A 53 15.07 4.64 11.79
CA ASP A 53 15.50 3.26 11.52
C ASP A 53 15.00 2.78 10.14
N LEU A 54 13.72 3.06 9.83
CA LEU A 54 13.14 2.71 8.53
C LEU A 54 13.77 3.51 7.38
N ARG A 55 14.05 4.81 7.60
CA ARG A 55 14.70 5.70 6.64
C ARG A 55 16.12 5.24 6.32
N THR A 56 16.93 4.98 7.36
CA THR A 56 18.28 4.45 7.18
C THR A 56 18.26 3.13 6.40
N PHE A 57 17.28 2.26 6.65
CA PHE A 57 17.13 1.03 5.88
C PHE A 57 16.72 1.30 4.42
N ALA A 58 15.79 2.24 4.17
CA ALA A 58 15.36 2.62 2.84
C ALA A 58 16.51 3.22 2.01
N GLU A 59 17.36 4.05 2.61
CA GLU A 59 18.57 4.60 1.97
C GLU A 59 19.55 3.49 1.58
N ALA A 60 19.76 2.51 2.47
CA ALA A 60 20.73 1.44 2.25
C ALA A 60 20.23 0.32 1.32
N ASN A 61 18.92 0.02 1.32
CA ASN A 61 18.36 -1.18 0.68
C ASN A 61 17.14 -0.92 -0.20
N GLY A 62 16.55 0.27 -0.14
CA GLY A 62 15.27 0.59 -0.78
C GLY A 62 15.37 0.85 -2.28
N GLY A 63 16.56 1.13 -2.82
CA GLY A 63 16.78 1.51 -4.21
C GLY A 63 16.03 0.66 -5.26
N PRO A 64 16.16 -0.67 -5.27
CA PRO A 64 15.43 -1.51 -6.23
C PRO A 64 13.91 -1.41 -6.10
N THR A 65 13.39 -1.23 -4.89
CA THR A 65 11.95 -1.05 -4.65
C THR A 65 11.50 0.33 -5.12
N MET A 66 12.27 1.37 -4.81
CA MET A 66 11.96 2.72 -5.24
C MET A 66 11.96 2.82 -6.77
N GLU A 67 12.94 2.21 -7.45
CA GLU A 67 12.99 2.13 -8.91
C GLU A 67 11.75 1.43 -9.49
N GLN A 68 11.33 0.29 -8.91
CA GLN A 68 10.12 -0.43 -9.32
C GLN A 68 8.86 0.44 -9.22
N PHE A 69 8.80 1.34 -8.25
CA PHE A 69 7.68 2.24 -8.02
C PHE A 69 7.85 3.61 -8.68
N GLY A 70 8.96 3.85 -9.41
CA GLY A 70 9.24 5.12 -10.08
C GLY A 70 9.59 6.27 -9.13
N ILE A 71 10.11 5.95 -7.94
CA ILE A 71 10.46 6.90 -6.89
C ILE A 71 11.98 7.12 -6.90
N SER A 72 12.41 8.37 -6.91
CA SER A 72 13.84 8.71 -6.97
C SER A 72 14.43 9.18 -5.65
N ASP A 73 13.59 9.47 -4.65
CA ASP A 73 14.00 10.12 -3.40
C ASP A 73 13.36 9.44 -2.19
N VAL A 74 14.16 9.21 -1.15
CA VAL A 74 13.70 8.53 0.07
C VAL A 74 12.74 9.42 0.86
N ASP A 75 12.93 10.75 0.89
CA ASP A 75 12.04 11.65 1.64
C ASP A 75 10.60 11.58 1.10
N SER A 76 10.45 11.48 -0.22
CA SER A 76 9.15 11.36 -0.89
C SER A 76 8.32 10.13 -0.45
N LEU A 77 8.94 9.07 0.08
CA LEU A 77 8.24 7.88 0.60
C LEU A 77 7.39 8.20 1.84
N PHE A 78 7.75 9.25 2.58
CA PHE A 78 7.17 9.56 3.89
C PHE A 78 6.10 10.66 3.82
N VAL A 79 5.80 11.18 2.63
CA VAL A 79 4.84 12.25 2.40
C VAL A 79 3.77 11.80 1.41
N SER A 80 2.50 12.07 1.71
CA SER A 80 1.43 11.87 0.74
C SER A 80 1.39 13.00 -0.28
N GLU A 81 1.37 12.65 -1.56
CA GLU A 81 1.15 13.63 -2.63
C GLU A 81 -0.31 14.12 -2.71
N ARG A 82 -1.27 13.40 -2.12
CA ARG A 82 -2.69 13.79 -2.14
C ARG A 82 -2.98 14.91 -1.16
N ASP A 83 -2.52 14.76 0.09
CA ASP A 83 -2.80 15.72 1.17
C ASP A 83 -1.59 16.59 1.56
N ASN A 84 -0.41 16.35 0.95
CA ASN A 84 0.85 17.03 1.24
C ASN A 84 1.24 16.99 2.73
N GLN A 85 0.77 15.98 3.46
CA GLN A 85 1.14 15.74 4.85
C GLN A 85 2.06 14.51 4.95
N PRO A 86 2.92 14.46 5.99
CA PRO A 86 3.59 13.23 6.34
C PRO A 86 2.58 12.12 6.62
N TYR A 87 2.86 10.90 6.16
CA TYR A 87 2.08 9.73 6.56
C TYR A 87 2.18 9.53 8.08
N THR A 88 1.11 9.05 8.69
CA THR A 88 1.18 8.53 10.05
C THR A 88 1.68 7.10 9.98
N ILE A 89 2.91 6.84 10.44
CA ILE A 89 3.53 5.51 10.42
C ILE A 89 3.44 4.89 11.81
N LEU A 90 3.02 3.62 11.85
CA LEU A 90 2.93 2.84 13.06
C LEU A 90 4.19 1.99 13.23
N PHE A 91 4.76 2.00 14.44
CA PHE A 91 5.98 1.27 14.76
C PHE A 91 5.76 0.25 15.89
N GLY A 92 6.62 -0.76 15.94
CA GLY A 92 6.63 -1.76 17.00
C GLY A 92 5.26 -2.38 17.28
N ARG A 93 4.82 -2.33 18.54
CA ARG A 93 3.56 -2.96 18.99
C ARG A 93 2.32 -2.31 18.38
N ASP A 94 2.36 -1.05 17.99
CA ASP A 94 1.18 -0.38 17.42
C ASP A 94 0.92 -0.87 15.99
N ALA A 95 1.96 -1.10 15.20
CA ALA A 95 1.82 -1.71 13.87
C ALA A 95 1.20 -3.12 13.91
N ALA A 96 1.31 -3.84 15.03
CA ALA A 96 0.74 -5.18 15.20
C ALA A 96 -0.71 -5.18 15.71
N ARG A 97 -1.22 -4.03 16.20
CA ARG A 97 -2.55 -3.92 16.81
C ARG A 97 -3.67 -3.65 15.82
N TYR A 98 -3.33 -3.04 14.69
CA TYR A 98 -4.27 -2.54 13.70
C TYR A 98 -4.15 -3.37 12.43
N SER A 99 -5.27 -3.70 11.81
CA SER A 99 -5.28 -4.59 10.64
C SER A 99 -6.46 -4.31 9.72
N GLY A 100 -6.24 -4.56 8.44
CA GLY A 100 -7.28 -4.65 7.42
C GLY A 100 -7.13 -5.94 6.61
N ASN A 101 -7.78 -6.00 5.46
CA ASN A 101 -7.81 -7.19 4.61
C ASN A 101 -6.41 -7.62 4.12
N SER A 102 -5.50 -6.65 3.95
CA SER A 102 -4.15 -6.87 3.44
C SER A 102 -3.07 -7.01 4.53
N GLY A 103 -3.48 -7.24 5.78
CA GLY A 103 -2.59 -7.48 6.92
C GLY A 103 -2.60 -6.36 7.93
N SER A 104 -1.54 -6.27 8.75
CA SER A 104 -1.43 -5.23 9.78
C SER A 104 -1.17 -3.86 9.15
N VAL A 105 -1.79 -2.81 9.69
CA VAL A 105 -1.59 -1.42 9.22
C VAL A 105 -0.20 -0.95 9.65
N ILE A 106 0.58 -0.44 8.70
CA ILE A 106 1.93 0.11 8.95
C ILE A 106 1.98 1.61 8.78
N GLY A 107 1.05 2.20 8.02
CA GLY A 107 0.90 3.64 7.95
C GLY A 107 -0.31 4.06 7.14
N TYR A 108 -0.68 5.34 7.22
CA TYR A 108 -1.85 5.89 6.54
C TYR A 108 -1.75 7.40 6.36
N GLU A 109 -2.54 7.94 5.42
CA GLU A 109 -2.68 9.39 5.22
C GLU A 109 -3.22 10.10 6.44
N LYS A 110 -2.64 11.26 6.78
CA LYS A 110 -3.01 12.02 7.97
C LYS A 110 -4.35 12.73 7.82
N GLN A 111 -4.69 13.23 6.64
CA GLN A 111 -5.98 13.86 6.37
C GLN A 111 -6.79 13.08 5.34
N GLY A 112 -6.13 12.50 4.34
CA GLY A 112 -6.82 11.91 3.20
C GLY A 112 -7.41 12.97 2.27
N LEU A 113 -8.13 12.52 1.25
CA LEU A 113 -8.75 13.39 0.25
C LEU A 113 -10.05 12.76 -0.25
N ASP A 114 -11.11 13.56 -0.42
CA ASP A 114 -12.43 13.14 -0.91
C ASP A 114 -13.13 12.06 -0.07
N GLY A 115 -12.95 12.11 1.26
CA GLY A 115 -13.55 11.12 2.19
C GLY A 115 -12.92 9.72 2.07
N GLN A 116 -11.72 9.64 1.50
CA GLN A 116 -10.93 8.42 1.39
C GLN A 116 -9.51 8.65 1.90
N ARG A 117 -8.87 7.57 2.34
CA ARG A 117 -7.48 7.57 2.79
C ARG A 117 -6.71 6.42 2.17
N VAL A 118 -5.46 6.67 1.84
CA VAL A 118 -4.51 5.62 1.49
C VAL A 118 -3.94 5.00 2.78
N VAL A 119 -3.99 3.67 2.88
CA VAL A 119 -3.52 2.87 4.01
C VAL A 119 -2.52 1.84 3.51
N GLY A 120 -1.34 1.80 4.13
CA GLY A 120 -0.27 0.84 3.87
C GLY A 120 -0.31 -0.33 4.85
N PHE A 121 -0.01 -1.52 4.35
CA PHE A 121 -0.09 -2.77 5.10
C PHE A 121 1.24 -3.52 5.14
N SER A 122 1.42 -4.37 6.16
CA SER A 122 2.63 -5.17 6.37
C SER A 122 2.87 -6.27 5.32
N SER A 123 1.95 -6.44 4.38
CA SER A 123 2.12 -7.25 3.16
C SER A 123 2.94 -6.54 2.07
N GLY A 124 3.17 -5.23 2.18
CA GLY A 124 3.78 -4.41 1.12
C GLY A 124 2.77 -3.73 0.20
N MET A 125 1.47 -3.89 0.48
CA MET A 125 0.41 -3.26 -0.31
C MET A 125 -0.06 -1.95 0.31
N ALA A 126 -0.60 -1.06 -0.52
CA ALA A 126 -1.37 0.10 -0.09
C ALA A 126 -2.73 0.14 -0.79
N GLU A 127 -3.78 0.53 -0.06
CA GLU A 127 -5.15 0.58 -0.55
C GLU A 127 -5.77 1.94 -0.27
N LEU A 128 -6.61 2.40 -1.20
CA LEU A 128 -7.49 3.55 -0.96
C LEU A 128 -8.78 3.03 -0.33
N VAL A 129 -9.06 3.45 0.91
CA VAL A 129 -10.22 2.99 1.69
C VAL A 129 -11.15 4.16 1.98
N SER A 130 -12.44 3.87 2.19
CA SER A 130 -13.40 4.87 2.65
C SER A 130 -13.07 5.34 4.08
N GLU A 131 -13.48 6.54 4.46
CA GLU A 131 -13.31 7.03 5.84
C GLU A 131 -13.97 6.06 6.85
N ASP A 132 -15.15 5.52 6.54
CA ASP A 132 -15.85 4.57 7.40
C ASP A 132 -15.06 3.28 7.61
N ASP A 133 -14.39 2.77 6.57
CA ASP A 133 -13.56 1.57 6.68
C ASP A 133 -12.23 1.88 7.38
N PHE A 134 -11.64 3.05 7.10
CA PHE A 134 -10.45 3.54 7.78
C PHE A 134 -10.64 3.57 9.31
N LEU A 135 -11.75 4.13 9.80
CA LEU A 135 -12.06 4.24 11.22
C LEU A 135 -12.22 2.87 11.94
N LYS A 136 -12.43 1.78 11.18
CA LYS A 136 -12.46 0.41 11.73
C LYS A 136 -11.06 -0.20 11.83
N MET A 137 -10.08 0.36 11.12
CA MET A 137 -8.73 -0.22 10.99
C MET A 137 -7.72 0.41 11.93
N VAL A 138 -7.89 1.67 12.34
CA VAL A 138 -6.84 2.46 13.04
C VAL A 138 -7.26 2.86 14.47
N PRO A 139 -6.36 3.38 15.33
CA PRO A 139 -6.77 3.90 16.63
C PRO A 139 -7.86 4.97 16.48
N LYS A 140 -8.84 4.95 17.39
CA LYS A 140 -9.78 6.06 17.50
C LYS A 140 -9.04 7.30 18.04
N PRO A 141 -9.28 8.49 17.46
CA PRO A 141 -8.70 9.74 17.94
C PRO A 141 -9.13 10.06 19.39
#